data_AF-A0A1Q5K2E2-F1
#
_entry.id   AF-A0A1Q5K2E2-F1
#
_cell.length_a   1.000
_cell.length_b   1.000
_cell.length_c   1.000
_cell.angle_alpha   90.00
_cell.angle_beta   90.00
_cell.angle_gamma   90.00
#
_symmetry.space_group_name_H-M   'P 1'
#
loop_
_entity.id
_entity.type
_entity.pdbx_description
1 polymer ?
#
loop_
_entity_poly.entity_id
_entity_poly.type
_entity_poly.pdbx_seq_one_letter_code
_entity_poly.pdbx_strand_id
1 'polypeptide(L)'
;MTRSGPLFRSQTVEFRPDSAVGEEIANLRASHSDVGRIFDAVPSVLGLTSLEAANETGAFGVTVRAELTEAMVPHDAPAGSQPITSYLTSLSLVGWQAGDTHVAAGLARMIAEPVEGGGNRTIDRTVLLETTDYRRIVERTVQDGTVVVVDGWWDALRDCLVNRCAGECTNAALECPPASWPVYLACLAGRCGGCLAGCVGCATCDCGWLCRVAFGCCHQ
;
A
#
# COMPACT_ATOMS: atom_id res chain seq x y z
N MET A 1 -8.30 20.99 19.18
CA MET A 1 -8.76 20.11 20.27
C MET A 1 -7.86 18.88 20.29
N THR A 2 -7.06 18.69 21.34
CA THR A 2 -6.23 17.49 21.53
C THR A 2 -7.08 16.37 22.11
N ARG A 3 -7.49 15.41 21.27
CA ARG A 3 -8.24 14.23 21.71
C ARG A 3 -7.32 13.32 22.51
N SER A 4 -7.74 12.94 23.72
CA SER A 4 -7.03 11.97 24.56
C SER A 4 -7.84 10.67 24.55
N GLY A 5 -7.53 9.76 23.62
CA GLY A 5 -8.19 8.45 23.49
C GLY A 5 -7.83 7.74 22.17
N PRO A 6 -8.00 6.41 22.09
CA PRO A 6 -7.74 5.65 20.87
C PRO A 6 -8.74 6.05 19.79
N LEU A 7 -8.20 6.37 18.61
CA LEU A 7 -9.00 6.80 17.47
C LEU A 7 -9.89 5.67 16.92
N PHE A 8 -9.40 4.44 16.99
CA PHE A 8 -10.07 3.26 16.48
C PHE A 8 -10.69 2.44 17.61
N ARG A 9 -11.93 2.01 17.39
CA ARG A 9 -12.65 1.05 18.23
C ARG A 9 -12.12 -0.36 18.03
N SER A 10 -11.88 -0.72 16.78
CA SER A 10 -11.45 -2.05 16.37
C SER A 10 -10.53 -1.94 15.16
N GLN A 11 -9.60 -2.88 15.04
CA GLN A 11 -8.75 -3.05 13.87
C GLN A 11 -8.60 -4.54 13.59
N THR A 12 -8.87 -4.95 12.36
CA THR A 12 -8.70 -6.33 11.90
C THR A 12 -7.69 -6.34 10.77
N VAL A 13 -6.70 -7.23 10.88
CA VAL A 13 -5.67 -7.47 9.86
C VAL A 13 -5.89 -8.82 9.23
N GLU A 14 -5.96 -8.85 7.90
CA GLU A 14 -6.13 -10.05 7.12
C GLU A 14 -4.99 -10.18 6.11
N PHE A 15 -4.22 -11.25 6.24
CA PHE A 15 -3.27 -11.67 5.21
C PHE A 15 -3.98 -12.49 4.17
N ARG A 16 -3.70 -12.18 2.91
CA ARG A 16 -4.33 -12.85 1.79
C ARG A 16 -3.37 -13.84 1.13
N PRO A 17 -3.86 -15.05 0.81
CA PRO A 17 -3.04 -16.03 0.09
C PRO A 17 -2.75 -15.55 -1.33
N ASP A 18 -1.66 -16.03 -1.91
CA ASP A 18 -1.19 -15.68 -3.25
C ASP A 18 -2.27 -15.85 -4.31
N SER A 19 -3.08 -16.91 -4.25
CA SER A 19 -4.17 -17.16 -5.20
C SER A 19 -5.23 -16.05 -5.16
N ALA A 20 -5.62 -15.61 -3.97
CA ALA A 20 -6.60 -14.52 -3.82
C ALA A 20 -6.01 -13.19 -4.30
N VAL A 21 -4.71 -12.96 -4.12
CA VAL A 21 -4.02 -11.78 -4.67
C VAL A 21 -3.99 -11.83 -6.20
N GLY A 22 -3.64 -12.97 -6.78
CA GLY A 22 -3.63 -13.19 -8.22
C GLY A 22 -5.01 -12.95 -8.86
N GLU A 23 -6.08 -13.48 -8.26
CA GLU A 23 -7.46 -13.26 -8.74
C GLU A 23 -7.88 -11.79 -8.67
N GLU A 24 -7.60 -11.10 -7.56
CA GLU A 24 -7.88 -9.66 -7.45
C GLU A 24 -7.11 -8.86 -8.49
N ILE A 25 -5.81 -9.11 -8.64
CA ILE A 25 -4.98 -8.41 -9.61
C ILE A 25 -5.48 -8.67 -11.04
N ALA A 26 -5.86 -9.89 -11.38
CA ALA A 26 -6.45 -10.19 -12.69
C ALA A 26 -7.73 -9.38 -12.93
N ASN A 27 -8.62 -9.32 -11.92
CA ASN A 27 -9.85 -8.53 -11.97
C ASN A 27 -9.57 -7.02 -12.07
N LEU A 28 -8.58 -6.52 -11.35
CA LEU A 28 -8.16 -5.12 -11.38
C LEU A 28 -7.56 -4.76 -12.74
N ARG A 29 -6.71 -5.60 -13.33
CA ARG A 29 -6.17 -5.37 -14.67
C ARG A 29 -7.26 -5.29 -15.74
N ALA A 30 -8.32 -6.08 -15.60
CA ALA A 30 -9.47 -6.05 -16.51
C ALA A 30 -10.34 -4.80 -16.35
N SER A 31 -10.38 -4.20 -15.15
CA SER A 31 -11.29 -3.10 -14.80
C SER A 31 -10.62 -1.73 -14.67
N HIS A 32 -9.29 -1.68 -14.50
CA HIS A 32 -8.50 -0.48 -14.26
C HIS A 32 -7.27 -0.48 -15.18
N SER A 33 -7.30 0.36 -16.22
CA SER A 33 -6.25 0.39 -17.24
C SER A 33 -4.87 0.70 -16.68
N ASP A 34 -4.79 1.47 -15.59
CA ASP A 34 -3.52 1.85 -14.97
C ASP A 34 -2.87 0.65 -14.27
N VAL A 35 -3.66 -0.25 -13.67
CA VAL A 35 -3.16 -1.51 -13.15
C VAL A 35 -2.68 -2.40 -14.29
N GLY A 36 -3.37 -2.41 -15.43
CA GLY A 36 -2.85 -3.07 -16.64
C GLY A 36 -1.47 -2.54 -17.05
N ARG A 37 -1.35 -1.21 -17.19
CA ARG A 37 -0.12 -0.52 -17.63
C ARG A 37 1.06 -0.76 -16.70
N ILE A 38 0.85 -0.79 -15.39
CA ILE A 38 1.95 -1.02 -14.46
C ILE A 38 2.49 -2.46 -14.58
N PHE A 39 1.63 -3.45 -14.83
CA PHE A 39 2.05 -4.83 -15.07
C PHE A 39 2.74 -4.98 -16.43
N ASP A 40 2.24 -4.29 -17.46
CA ASP A 40 2.83 -4.33 -18.80
C ASP A 40 4.24 -3.70 -18.84
N ALA A 41 4.58 -2.85 -17.86
CA ALA A 41 5.92 -2.28 -17.71
C ALA A 41 6.95 -3.24 -17.09
N VAL A 42 6.52 -4.27 -16.35
CA VAL A 42 7.42 -5.18 -15.61
C VAL A 42 8.51 -5.79 -16.50
N PRO A 43 8.23 -6.33 -17.71
CA PRO A 43 9.27 -6.90 -18.55
C PRO A 43 10.35 -5.88 -18.90
N SER A 44 9.96 -4.65 -19.27
CA SER A 44 10.91 -3.59 -19.64
C SER A 44 11.79 -3.17 -18.46
N VAL A 45 11.24 -3.13 -17.24
CA VAL A 45 11.98 -2.84 -16.02
C VAL A 45 12.99 -3.96 -15.71
N LEU A 46 12.62 -5.21 -15.95
CA LEU A 46 13.51 -6.36 -15.80
C LEU A 46 14.52 -6.53 -16.96
N GLY A 47 14.49 -5.67 -17.98
CA GLY A 47 15.33 -5.82 -19.18
C GLY A 47 14.93 -7.02 -20.04
N LEU A 48 13.68 -7.45 -19.98
CA LEU A 48 13.11 -8.60 -20.66
C LEU A 48 12.18 -8.18 -21.81
N THR A 49 12.00 -9.07 -22.78
CA THR A 49 11.07 -8.86 -23.91
C THR A 49 9.63 -9.24 -23.58
N SER A 50 9.41 -10.09 -22.57
CA SER A 50 8.08 -10.54 -22.13
C SER A 50 8.10 -10.94 -20.66
N LEU A 51 6.92 -10.98 -20.04
CA LEU A 51 6.76 -11.40 -18.65
C LEU A 51 7.00 -12.91 -18.46
N GLU A 52 6.78 -13.71 -19.49
CA GLU A 52 7.03 -15.16 -19.48
C GLU A 52 8.51 -15.51 -19.25
N ALA A 53 9.43 -14.58 -19.58
CA ALA A 53 10.85 -14.73 -19.31
C ALA A 53 11.23 -14.36 -17.86
N ALA A 54 10.31 -13.74 -17.10
CA ALA A 54 10.53 -13.36 -15.72
C ALA A 54 10.19 -14.54 -14.79
N ASN A 55 10.96 -14.70 -13.72
CA ASN A 55 10.63 -15.66 -12.68
C ASN A 55 9.62 -15.04 -11.72
N GLU A 56 8.38 -15.53 -11.70
CA GLU A 56 7.40 -15.10 -10.69
C GLU A 56 7.81 -15.62 -9.30
N THR A 57 7.81 -14.71 -8.32
CA THR A 57 8.32 -14.97 -6.97
C THR A 57 7.21 -15.06 -5.92
N GLY A 58 5.96 -15.11 -6.37
CA GLY A 58 4.75 -15.14 -5.55
C GLY A 58 4.05 -13.80 -5.45
N ALA A 59 3.11 -13.70 -4.52
CA ALA A 59 2.30 -12.50 -4.29
C ALA A 59 2.21 -12.14 -2.81
N PHE A 60 1.92 -10.88 -2.52
CA PHE A 60 1.70 -10.38 -1.17
C PHE A 60 0.40 -9.59 -1.12
N GLY A 61 -0.46 -9.94 -0.17
CA GLY A 61 -1.73 -9.29 0.06
C GLY A 61 -1.97 -9.05 1.55
N VAL A 62 -2.29 -7.82 1.90
CA VAL A 62 -2.76 -7.47 3.24
C VAL A 62 -3.95 -6.53 3.13
N THR A 63 -4.97 -6.78 3.93
CA THR A 63 -6.12 -5.89 4.11
C THR A 63 -6.25 -5.56 5.58
N VAL A 64 -6.54 -4.30 5.88
CA VAL A 64 -6.87 -3.84 7.22
C VAL A 64 -8.16 -3.06 7.20
N ARG A 65 -9.07 -3.47 8.07
CA ARG A 65 -10.29 -2.75 8.38
C ARG A 65 -10.15 -2.12 9.75
N ALA A 66 -10.36 -0.81 9.84
CA ALA A 66 -10.30 -0.05 11.08
C ALA A 66 -11.61 0.72 11.27
N GLU A 67 -12.30 0.47 12.38
CA GLU A 67 -13.53 1.18 12.73
C GLU A 67 -13.19 2.34 13.67
N LEU A 68 -13.71 3.53 13.38
CA LEU A 68 -13.52 4.69 14.24
C LEU A 68 -14.36 4.56 15.52
N THR A 69 -13.82 5.09 16.62
CA THR A 69 -14.54 5.15 17.90
C THR A 69 -15.85 5.94 17.77
N GLU A 70 -15.82 7.01 16.96
CA GLU A 70 -16.95 7.87 16.62
C GLU A 70 -16.84 8.29 15.15
N ALA A 71 -17.98 8.62 14.53
CA ALA A 71 -17.97 9.14 13.17
C ALA A 71 -17.27 10.51 13.08
N MET A 72 -16.45 10.72 12.05
CA MET A 72 -15.62 11.92 11.95
C MET A 72 -15.71 12.60 10.58
N VAL A 73 -15.82 13.93 10.58
CA VAL A 73 -15.57 14.77 9.41
C VAL A 73 -14.19 15.39 9.59
N PRO A 74 -13.21 15.10 8.71
CA PRO A 74 -11.90 15.74 8.77
C PRO A 74 -12.02 17.26 8.70
N HIS A 75 -11.19 17.99 9.43
CA HIS A 75 -11.27 19.46 9.49
C HIS A 75 -11.08 20.12 8.11
N ASP A 76 -10.19 19.55 7.29
CA ASP A 76 -9.88 20.00 5.94
C ASP A 76 -10.79 19.37 4.88
N ALA A 77 -11.85 18.66 5.28
CA ALA A 77 -12.78 18.05 4.33
C ALA A 77 -13.57 19.15 3.60
N PRO A 78 -13.89 18.97 2.30
CA PRO A 78 -14.77 19.87 1.58
C PRO A 78 -16.11 20.08 2.31
N ALA A 79 -16.66 21.29 2.23
CA ALA A 79 -17.95 21.61 2.84
C ALA A 79 -19.04 20.62 2.40
N GLY A 80 -19.82 20.11 3.34
CA GLY A 80 -20.85 19.09 3.09
C GLY A 80 -20.34 17.65 3.05
N SER A 81 -19.06 17.41 3.35
CA SER A 81 -18.52 16.04 3.46
C SER A 81 -19.23 15.25 4.54
N GLN A 82 -19.76 14.08 4.15
CA GLN A 82 -20.30 13.11 5.09
C GLN A 82 -19.24 12.60 6.08
N PRO A 83 -19.62 12.33 7.35
CA PRO A 83 -18.73 11.74 8.33
C PRO A 83 -18.32 10.32 7.94
N ILE A 84 -17.09 9.95 8.28
CA ILE A 84 -16.48 8.63 8.04
C ILE A 84 -16.63 7.78 9.31
N THR A 85 -16.91 6.50 9.16
CA THR A 85 -17.06 5.53 10.27
C THR A 85 -15.98 4.46 10.26
N SER A 86 -15.45 4.12 9.08
CA SER A 86 -14.44 3.08 8.95
C SER A 86 -13.48 3.38 7.81
N TYR A 87 -12.31 2.74 7.88
CA TYR A 87 -11.33 2.70 6.81
C TYR A 87 -11.03 1.26 6.45
N LEU A 88 -10.89 1.00 5.15
CA LEU A 88 -10.25 -0.20 4.62
C LEU A 88 -8.97 0.22 3.89
N THR A 89 -7.85 -0.35 4.28
CA THR A 89 -6.58 -0.19 3.56
C THR A 89 -6.14 -1.54 3.05
N SER A 90 -5.69 -1.62 1.80
CA SER A 90 -5.11 -2.84 1.26
C SER A 90 -3.85 -2.58 0.45
N LEU A 91 -2.97 -3.56 0.44
CA LEU A 91 -1.84 -3.64 -0.48
C LEU A 91 -1.85 -5.04 -1.11
N SER A 92 -1.88 -5.07 -2.43
CA SER A 92 -1.83 -6.30 -3.23
C SER A 92 -0.74 -6.14 -4.28
N LEU A 93 0.25 -7.03 -4.24
CA LEU A 93 1.43 -7.01 -5.11
C LEU A 93 1.73 -8.41 -5.64
N VAL A 94 2.20 -8.50 -6.87
CA VAL A 94 2.83 -9.69 -7.45
C VAL A 94 4.30 -9.37 -7.69
N GLY A 95 5.18 -10.32 -7.38
CA GLY A 95 6.63 -10.14 -7.49
C GLY A 95 7.26 -10.96 -8.61
N TRP A 96 8.29 -10.42 -9.25
CA TRP A 96 9.13 -11.10 -10.23
C TRP A 96 10.61 -10.82 -9.99
N GLN A 97 11.46 -11.67 -10.57
CA GLN A 97 12.89 -11.54 -10.55
C GLN A 97 13.52 -11.88 -11.90
N ALA A 98 14.58 -11.15 -12.26
CA ALA A 98 15.50 -11.48 -13.35
C ALA A 98 16.93 -11.11 -12.94
N GLY A 99 17.83 -12.10 -12.86
CA GLY A 99 19.15 -11.89 -12.27
C GLY A 99 19.05 -11.39 -10.83
N ASP A 100 19.74 -10.28 -10.53
CA ASP A 100 19.72 -9.61 -9.22
C ASP A 100 18.59 -8.57 -9.08
N THR A 101 17.81 -8.33 -10.15
CA THR A 101 16.74 -7.33 -10.13
C THR A 101 15.44 -7.97 -9.65
N HIS A 102 14.87 -7.38 -8.60
CA HIS A 102 13.57 -7.73 -8.03
C HIS A 102 12.54 -6.64 -8.35
N VAL A 103 11.39 -7.03 -8.88
CA VAL A 103 10.28 -6.14 -9.18
C VAL A 103 9.02 -6.61 -8.48
N ALA A 104 8.21 -5.71 -7.95
CA ALA A 104 6.83 -5.99 -7.60
C ALA A 104 5.91 -4.94 -8.18
N ALA A 105 4.76 -5.36 -8.69
CA ALA A 105 3.73 -4.49 -9.23
C ALA A 105 2.36 -4.80 -8.63
N GLY A 106 1.54 -3.78 -8.45
CA GLY A 106 0.21 -3.95 -7.90
C GLY A 106 -0.47 -2.65 -7.52
N LEU A 107 -1.33 -2.73 -6.50
CA LEU A 107 -2.19 -1.65 -6.06
C LEU A 107 -2.15 -1.49 -4.55
N ALA A 108 -1.90 -0.26 -4.10
CA ALA A 108 -2.22 0.18 -2.75
C ALA A 108 -3.55 0.94 -2.80
N ARG A 109 -4.48 0.58 -1.91
CA ARG A 109 -5.83 1.13 -1.89
C ARG A 109 -6.23 1.56 -0.49
N MET A 110 -6.92 2.68 -0.41
CA MET A 110 -7.57 3.17 0.79
C MET A 110 -9.03 3.49 0.47
N ILE A 111 -9.94 2.99 1.29
CA ILE A 111 -11.38 3.26 1.22
C ILE A 111 -11.81 3.86 2.55
N ALA A 112 -12.47 5.01 2.52
CA ALA A 112 -13.18 5.58 3.66
C ALA A 112 -14.68 5.39 3.49
N GLU A 113 -15.30 4.68 4.43
CA GLU A 113 -16.74 4.36 4.43
C GLU A 113 -17.52 5.43 5.23
N PRO A 114 -18.55 6.08 4.65
CA PRO A 114 -19.36 7.08 5.33
C PRO A 114 -20.45 6.48 6.24
N VAL A 115 -21.04 7.30 7.13
CA VAL A 115 -22.12 6.89 8.06
C VAL A 115 -23.36 6.37 7.33
N GLU A 116 -23.83 7.05 6.28
CA GLU A 116 -25.07 6.71 5.57
C GLU A 116 -25.00 7.09 4.09
N GLY A 117 -25.37 6.16 3.20
CA GLY A 117 -25.80 6.37 1.80
C GLY A 117 -24.85 7.09 0.83
N GLY A 118 -23.72 7.62 1.32
CA GLY A 118 -22.69 8.23 0.52
C GLY A 118 -21.86 7.18 -0.19
N GLY A 119 -21.43 7.48 -1.42
CA GLY A 119 -20.44 6.66 -2.10
C GLY A 119 -19.15 6.57 -1.29
N ASN A 120 -18.54 5.38 -1.28
CA ASN A 120 -17.22 5.18 -0.72
C ASN A 120 -16.22 6.16 -1.34
N ARG A 121 -15.33 6.70 -0.50
CA ARG A 121 -14.22 7.53 -0.98
C ARG A 121 -13.01 6.63 -1.10
N THR A 122 -12.58 6.40 -2.34
CA THR A 122 -11.47 5.51 -2.65
C THR A 122 -10.27 6.30 -3.16
N ILE A 123 -9.10 5.97 -2.64
CA ILE A 123 -7.80 6.40 -3.16
C ILE A 123 -7.07 5.15 -3.60
N ASP A 124 -6.74 5.11 -4.88
CA ASP A 124 -6.00 4.03 -5.51
C ASP A 124 -4.64 4.57 -5.95
N ARG A 125 -3.59 3.82 -5.63
CA ARG A 125 -2.23 4.10 -6.10
C ARG A 125 -1.65 2.84 -6.72
N THR A 126 -1.40 2.89 -8.01
CA THR A 126 -0.62 1.84 -8.67
C THR A 126 0.83 1.98 -8.24
N VAL A 127 1.45 0.85 -7.93
CA VAL A 127 2.83 0.82 -7.43
C VAL A 127 3.60 -0.22 -8.22
N LEU A 128 4.77 0.17 -8.72
CA LEU A 128 5.82 -0.73 -9.16
C LEU A 128 7.10 -0.39 -8.43
N LEU A 129 7.61 -1.36 -7.68
CA LEU A 129 8.85 -1.25 -6.93
C LEU A 129 9.91 -2.06 -7.63
N GLU A 130 11.02 -1.43 -8.00
CA GLU A 130 12.20 -2.09 -8.57
C GLU A 130 13.37 -1.92 -7.61
N THR A 131 14.14 -2.98 -7.43
CA THR A 131 15.39 -2.89 -6.67
C THR A 131 16.39 -3.97 -7.04
N THR A 132 17.67 -3.65 -6.93
CA THR A 132 18.80 -4.61 -6.84
C THR A 132 19.43 -4.61 -5.44
N ASP A 133 18.99 -3.69 -4.57
CA ASP A 133 19.44 -3.48 -3.20
C ASP A 133 18.29 -2.81 -2.46
N TYR A 134 17.62 -3.50 -1.53
CA TYR A 134 16.41 -3.02 -0.84
C TYR A 134 16.58 -1.72 -0.04
N ARG A 135 17.82 -1.19 0.06
CA ARG A 135 18.11 0.17 0.56
C ARG A 135 17.87 1.26 -0.49
N ARG A 136 17.80 0.89 -1.78
CA ARG A 136 17.62 1.73 -2.96
C ARG A 136 16.51 1.16 -3.83
N ILE A 137 15.36 1.79 -3.77
CA ILE A 137 14.17 1.34 -4.48
C ILE A 137 13.78 2.43 -5.48
N VAL A 138 13.54 2.02 -6.72
CA VAL A 138 12.95 2.88 -7.74
C VAL A 138 11.46 2.59 -7.75
N GLU A 139 10.67 3.60 -7.39
CA GLU A 139 9.21 3.52 -7.46
C GLU A 139 8.73 4.06 -8.81
N ARG A 140 7.72 3.39 -9.38
CA ARG A 140 7.00 3.85 -10.55
C ARG A 140 5.50 3.76 -10.30
N THR A 141 4.77 4.67 -10.94
CA THR A 141 3.31 4.68 -10.94
C THR A 141 2.81 5.09 -12.32
N VAL A 142 1.49 5.07 -12.52
CA VAL A 142 0.86 5.61 -13.73
C VAL A 142 0.37 7.03 -13.46
N GLN A 143 0.89 7.98 -14.21
CA GLN A 143 0.46 9.38 -14.19
C GLN A 143 0.10 9.82 -15.62
N ASP A 144 -1.09 10.38 -15.78
CA ASP A 144 -1.64 10.79 -17.08
C ASP A 144 -1.56 9.67 -18.13
N GLY A 145 -1.73 8.44 -17.66
CA GLY A 145 -1.66 7.24 -18.49
C GLY A 145 -0.25 6.78 -18.86
N THR A 146 0.80 7.41 -18.36
CA THR A 146 2.19 7.02 -18.62
C THR A 146 2.83 6.45 -17.37
N VAL A 147 3.68 5.44 -17.53
CA VAL A 147 4.47 4.92 -16.42
C VAL A 147 5.64 5.87 -16.19
N VAL A 148 5.67 6.49 -15.01
CA VAL A 148 6.70 7.47 -14.64
C VAL A 148 7.41 7.03 -13.37
N VAL A 149 8.68 7.40 -13.25
CA VAL A 149 9.42 7.28 -12.00
C VAL A 149 8.89 8.34 -11.05
N VAL A 150 8.53 7.91 -9.85
CA VAL A 150 8.09 8.78 -8.77
C VAL A 150 8.87 8.44 -7.53
N ASP A 151 8.94 9.40 -6.62
CA ASP A 151 9.40 9.16 -5.27
C ASP A 151 8.22 9.43 -4.32
N GLY A 152 8.15 8.69 -3.22
CA GLY A 152 7.35 9.12 -2.08
C GLY A 152 6.47 8.06 -1.42
N TRP A 153 5.87 7.09 -2.13
CA TRP A 153 5.03 6.11 -1.43
C TRP A 153 5.85 5.14 -0.62
N TRP A 154 6.90 4.57 -1.21
CA TRP A 154 7.77 3.66 -0.47
C TRP A 154 8.49 4.37 0.67
N ASP A 155 8.99 5.59 0.41
CA ASP A 155 9.65 6.39 1.44
C ASP A 155 8.68 6.77 2.57
N ALA A 156 7.45 7.19 2.25
CA ALA A 156 6.42 7.46 3.25
C ALA A 156 6.05 6.22 4.08
N LEU A 157 5.97 5.05 3.44
CA LEU A 157 5.73 3.79 4.12
C LEU A 157 6.88 3.47 5.08
N ARG A 158 8.13 3.52 4.61
CA ARG A 158 9.32 3.26 5.43
C ARG A 158 9.43 4.26 6.58
N ASP A 159 9.27 5.55 6.30
CA ASP A 159 9.38 6.60 7.31
C ASP A 159 8.29 6.43 8.37
N CYS A 160 7.06 6.09 7.99
CA CYS A 160 6.00 5.77 8.94
C CYS A 160 6.36 4.54 9.79
N LEU A 161 6.88 3.47 9.19
CA LEU A 161 7.30 2.27 9.92
C LEU A 161 8.41 2.58 10.93
N VAL A 162 9.39 3.41 10.55
CA VAL A 162 10.53 3.78 11.40
C VAL A 162 10.10 4.70 12.52
N ASN A 163 9.35 5.76 12.20
CA ASN A 163 9.05 6.83 13.14
C ASN A 163 7.87 6.50 14.07
N ARG A 164 6.89 5.72 13.59
CA ARG A 164 5.61 5.52 14.30
C ARG A 164 5.43 4.13 14.89
N CYS A 165 5.92 3.09 14.23
CA CYS A 165 5.72 1.71 14.70
C CYS A 165 6.74 1.28 15.76
N ALA A 166 7.84 2.03 15.90
CA ALA A 166 8.96 1.80 16.82
C ALA A 166 9.64 0.42 16.72
N GLY A 167 10.87 0.34 17.26
CA GLY A 167 11.69 -0.85 17.54
C GLY A 167 11.58 -2.03 16.57
N GLU A 168 10.62 -2.91 16.81
CA GLU A 168 10.45 -4.19 16.11
C GLU A 168 10.26 -4.01 14.60
N CYS A 169 9.54 -2.98 14.17
CA CYS A 169 9.35 -2.68 12.75
C CYS A 169 10.58 -2.13 12.06
N THR A 170 11.33 -1.28 12.76
CA THR A 170 12.58 -0.71 12.24
C THR A 170 13.62 -1.82 12.04
N ASN A 171 13.76 -2.70 13.03
CA ASN A 171 14.67 -3.85 12.92
C ASN A 171 14.17 -4.85 11.86
N ALA A 172 12.86 -5.09 11.77
CA ALA A 172 12.28 -5.94 10.73
C ALA A 172 12.63 -5.44 9.32
N ALA A 173 12.55 -4.13 9.08
CA ALA A 173 12.93 -3.55 7.79
C ALA A 173 14.41 -3.77 7.41
N LEU A 174 15.28 -4.02 8.39
CA LEU A 174 16.70 -4.30 8.17
C LEU A 174 17.01 -5.81 8.12
N GLU A 175 16.26 -6.62 8.88
CA GLU A 175 16.53 -8.05 9.05
C GLU A 175 15.72 -8.95 8.11
N CYS A 176 14.59 -8.46 7.58
CA CYS A 176 13.75 -9.26 6.71
C CYS A 176 14.50 -9.62 5.42
N PRO A 177 14.44 -10.89 4.98
CA PRO A 177 15.27 -11.36 3.90
C PRO A 177 14.89 -10.68 2.58
N PRO A 178 15.86 -10.07 1.87
CA PRO A 178 15.65 -9.46 0.56
C PRO A 178 15.59 -10.50 -0.56
N ALA A 179 14.83 -11.60 -0.36
CA ALA A 179 14.76 -12.70 -1.31
C ALA A 179 13.81 -12.41 -2.48
N SER A 180 12.68 -11.76 -2.17
CA SER A 180 11.73 -11.21 -3.13
C SER A 180 10.85 -10.19 -2.43
N TRP A 181 10.17 -9.34 -3.19
CA TRP A 181 9.23 -8.37 -2.63
C TRP A 181 8.12 -9.01 -1.79
N PRO A 182 7.43 -10.07 -2.27
CA PRO A 182 6.45 -10.77 -1.46
C PRO A 182 7.00 -11.31 -0.13
N VAL A 183 8.19 -11.94 -0.18
CA VAL A 183 8.83 -12.52 1.01
C VAL A 183 9.24 -11.42 2.01
N TYR A 184 9.83 -10.34 1.50
CA TYR A 184 10.26 -9.21 2.32
C TYR A 184 9.06 -8.55 3.01
N LEU A 185 7.98 -8.30 2.27
CA LEU A 185 6.75 -7.69 2.81
C LEU A 185 6.00 -8.62 3.76
N ALA A 186 5.96 -9.94 3.48
CA ALA A 186 5.37 -10.91 4.39
C ALA A 186 6.12 -10.97 5.73
N CYS A 187 7.46 -10.95 5.70
CA CYS A 187 8.28 -10.87 6.90
C CYS A 187 8.02 -9.56 7.68
N LEU A 188 8.02 -8.42 6.97
CA LEU A 188 7.71 -7.13 7.56
C LEU A 188 6.33 -7.14 8.22
N ALA A 189 5.32 -7.67 7.54
CA ALA A 189 3.97 -7.70 8.05
C ALA A 189 3.78 -8.66 9.22
N GLY A 190 4.48 -9.80 9.23
CA GLY A 190 4.49 -10.72 10.36
C GLY A 190 5.08 -10.10 11.62
N ARG A 191 6.08 -9.21 11.48
CA ARG A 191 6.71 -8.51 12.62
C ARG A 191 5.97 -7.22 13.00
N CYS A 192 5.44 -6.48 12.04
CA CYS A 192 4.78 -5.19 12.25
C CYS A 192 3.28 -5.26 12.48
N GLY A 193 2.65 -6.38 12.10
CA GLY A 193 1.20 -6.58 12.18
C GLY A 193 0.41 -5.42 11.58
N GLY A 194 -0.56 -4.92 12.36
CA GLY A 194 -1.43 -3.82 11.95
C GLY A 194 -0.73 -2.48 11.72
N CYS A 195 0.50 -2.31 12.20
CA CYS A 195 1.24 -1.06 12.01
C CYS A 195 1.71 -0.88 10.56
N LEU A 196 2.14 -1.96 9.89
CA LEU A 196 2.49 -1.91 8.47
C LEU A 196 1.32 -1.40 7.64
N ALA A 197 0.14 -1.94 7.88
CA ALA A 197 -1.04 -1.56 7.12
C ALA A 197 -1.51 -0.12 7.43
N GLY A 198 -1.39 0.33 8.68
CA GLY A 198 -1.62 1.75 9.01
C GLY A 198 -0.68 2.67 8.23
N CYS A 199 0.58 2.26 8.06
CA CYS A 199 1.56 2.98 7.25
C CYS A 199 1.30 2.87 5.75
N VAL A 200 0.82 1.73 5.24
CA VAL A 200 0.35 1.60 3.85
C VAL A 200 -0.77 2.59 3.58
N GLY A 201 -1.75 2.70 4.49
CA GLY A 201 -2.89 3.61 4.34
C GLY A 201 -2.43 5.05 4.31
N CYS A 202 -1.57 5.41 5.26
CA CYS A 202 -0.94 6.72 5.33
C CYS A 202 -0.15 7.08 4.06
N ALA A 203 0.69 6.18 3.57
CA ALA A 203 1.50 6.38 2.37
C ALA A 203 0.61 6.50 1.11
N THR A 204 -0.46 5.71 1.02
CA THR A 204 -1.39 5.70 -0.12
C THR A 204 -2.13 7.03 -0.26
N CYS A 205 -2.49 7.67 0.86
CA CYS A 205 -3.16 8.97 0.83
C CYS A 205 -2.25 10.18 0.67
N ASP A 206 -0.93 10.01 0.87
CA ASP A 206 0.05 11.10 0.83
C ASP A 206 -0.37 12.36 1.63
N CYS A 207 -0.61 12.18 2.94
CA CYS A 207 -1.03 13.26 3.85
C CYS A 207 -2.36 13.99 3.49
N GLY A 208 -3.15 13.43 2.57
CA GLY A 208 -4.46 13.94 2.20
C GLY A 208 -5.43 14.01 3.39
N TRP A 209 -6.43 14.88 3.29
CA TRP A 209 -7.42 15.14 4.36
C TRP A 209 -8.11 13.85 4.86
N LEU A 210 -8.29 12.87 3.97
CA LEU A 210 -8.87 11.56 4.28
C LEU A 210 -7.99 10.74 5.25
N CYS A 211 -6.67 10.80 5.11
CA CYS A 211 -5.76 10.05 5.99
C CYS A 211 -5.38 10.79 7.26
N ARG A 212 -5.39 12.12 7.29
CA ARG A 212 -5.03 12.90 8.49
C ARG A 212 -5.82 12.49 9.73
N VAL A 213 -7.08 12.12 9.56
CA VAL A 213 -7.91 11.66 10.68
C VAL A 213 -7.44 10.30 11.18
N ALA A 214 -7.39 9.29 10.30
CA ALA A 214 -7.07 7.90 10.64
C ALA A 214 -5.60 7.68 11.01
N PHE A 215 -4.72 8.17 10.14
CA PHE A 215 -3.31 7.82 10.12
C PHE A 215 -2.41 9.05 10.17
N GLY A 216 -2.93 10.26 10.41
CA GLY A 216 -2.08 11.46 10.42
C GLY A 216 -1.36 11.70 9.10
N CYS A 217 -0.18 12.31 9.18
CA CYS A 217 0.74 12.52 8.05
C CYS A 217 1.97 11.61 8.23
N CYS A 218 2.42 10.95 7.16
CA CYS A 218 3.54 9.99 7.24
C CYS A 218 4.90 10.63 7.50
N HIS A 219 5.06 11.90 7.16
CA HIS A 219 6.32 12.63 7.24
C HIS A 219 6.41 13.59 8.45
N GLN A 220 5.50 13.47 9.43
CA GLN A 220 5.44 14.36 10.60
C GLN A 220 5.89 13.66 11.88
#